data_AF-A0A161SAA6-F1
#
_entry.id   AF-A0A161SAA6-F1
#
_cell.length_a   1.000
_cell.length_b   1.000
_cell.length_c   1.000
_cell.angle_alpha   90.00
_cell.angle_beta   90.00
_cell.angle_gamma   90.00
#
_symmetry.space_group_name_H-M   'P 1'
#
loop_
_entity.id
_entity.type
_entity.pdbx_description
1 polymer ?
#
loop_
_entity_poly.entity_id
_entity_poly.type
_entity_poly.pdbx_seq_one_letter_code
_entity_poly.pdbx_strand_id
1 'polypeptide(L)'
;MILSKRLCLPLAAALLAAACTTPQAVRPGVPAPLPGTESPTPLYPPGGEALPPVVPAAPPAAAPTVPPRRVMPYTSEREGRALLARVMPSGIADRRGWMEDIVDVFTGLKLPYSPENFCAAIAVIEQESSWQADPTVPGLPKIVWGKIAEKAEHYRLPMAAVRVALMKPSPTGESYTARIDRLRTEKEMNALYEDMAAEAGRIGLPAGKNPIRTGGPMQVSIEFAEAHARAWPYPFNKRGSWRDEVFTRRGGLYFGIANLLHYPAPYKEMRYRFADFNAGRYASRNAAFQAAVARLSGRELELDGDLLNYRDGVPSGGSTYRALGLLSRRTGLSDDAVLRDLKLEKSAAFGQSELYRRVFALADAAAGRALPREAMPQIDLKSPKITRKLTTEWFANRVDGRYQRCLARQ
;
A
#
# COMPACT_ATOMS: atom_id res chain seq x y z
N MET A 1 48.81 -25.17 14.88
CA MET A 1 47.68 -24.44 15.52
C MET A 1 47.41 -23.08 14.86
N ILE A 2 47.49 -22.95 13.53
CA ILE A 2 47.23 -21.70 12.80
C ILE A 2 46.31 -22.03 11.62
N LEU A 3 45.07 -22.41 11.91
CA LEU A 3 44.03 -22.60 10.87
C LEU A 3 42.63 -22.59 11.52
N SER A 4 42.30 -21.55 12.30
CA SER A 4 40.93 -21.44 12.85
C SER A 4 40.44 -20.01 13.13
N LYS A 5 41.23 -18.96 12.85
CA LYS A 5 40.83 -17.56 13.12
C LYS A 5 40.38 -16.73 11.90
N ARG A 6 40.42 -17.29 10.68
CA ARG A 6 40.01 -16.57 9.46
C ARG A 6 38.59 -16.88 8.97
N LEU A 7 37.91 -17.87 9.55
CA LEU A 7 36.53 -18.24 9.17
C LEU A 7 35.43 -17.54 10.00
N CYS A 8 35.74 -16.97 11.18
CA CYS A 8 34.71 -16.35 12.04
C CYS A 8 34.32 -14.91 11.65
N LEU A 9 35.21 -14.12 11.04
CA LEU A 9 34.93 -12.73 10.68
C LEU A 9 34.03 -12.53 9.44
N PRO A 10 34.17 -13.30 8.33
CA PRO A 10 33.26 -13.15 7.19
C PRO A 10 31.83 -13.64 7.51
N LEU A 11 31.68 -14.55 8.48
CA LEU A 11 30.39 -15.02 8.98
C LEU A 11 29.54 -13.89 9.58
N ALA A 12 30.15 -12.96 10.32
CA ALA A 12 29.42 -11.90 11.04
C ALA A 12 28.84 -10.82 10.10
N ALA A 13 29.57 -10.45 9.04
CA ALA A 13 29.10 -9.46 8.06
C ALA A 13 27.94 -10.00 7.22
N ALA A 14 27.94 -11.30 6.91
CA ALA A 14 26.88 -11.89 6.12
C ALA A 14 25.73 -12.49 6.92
N LEU A 15 25.90 -12.83 8.21
CA LEU A 15 24.77 -13.08 9.12
C LEU A 15 23.89 -11.83 9.28
N LEU A 16 24.49 -10.64 9.23
CA LEU A 16 23.78 -9.35 9.20
C LEU A 16 23.05 -9.10 7.88
N ALA A 17 23.52 -9.67 6.76
CA ALA A 17 22.75 -9.72 5.52
C ALA A 17 21.64 -10.78 5.65
N ALA A 18 22.00 -12.06 5.78
CA ALA A 18 21.21 -13.31 5.74
C ALA A 18 19.82 -13.34 6.39
N ALA A 19 19.68 -12.81 7.60
CA ALA A 19 18.52 -13.13 8.42
C ALA A 19 17.47 -12.01 8.43
N CYS A 20 17.24 -11.38 7.28
CA CYS A 20 16.10 -10.48 7.07
C CYS A 20 14.82 -11.29 6.80
N THR A 21 14.38 -12.07 7.79
CA THR A 21 12.98 -12.45 7.95
C THR A 21 12.51 -11.82 9.24
N THR A 22 11.71 -10.76 9.12
CA THR A 22 10.82 -10.41 10.23
C THR A 22 9.83 -11.58 10.35
N PRO A 23 9.72 -12.25 11.51
CA PRO A 23 8.53 -13.01 11.78
C PRO A 23 7.35 -12.03 11.72
N GLN A 24 6.33 -12.42 10.95
CA GLN A 24 5.01 -11.84 11.05
C GLN A 24 4.66 -11.77 12.54
N ALA A 25 4.38 -10.57 13.05
CA ALA A 25 4.06 -10.39 14.46
C ALA A 25 2.80 -11.21 14.77
N VAL A 26 3.01 -12.36 15.41
CA VAL A 26 1.95 -13.06 16.15
C VAL A 26 1.60 -12.12 17.30
N ARG A 27 0.39 -11.57 17.28
CA ARG A 27 -0.12 -10.78 18.39
C ARG A 27 -0.37 -11.72 19.58
N PRO A 28 0.03 -11.34 20.82
CA PRO A 28 -0.46 -12.01 22.01
C PRO A 28 -1.97 -11.81 22.10
N GLY A 29 -2.72 -12.89 22.36
CA GLY A 29 -4.16 -12.81 22.64
C GLY A 29 -4.39 -12.00 23.92
N VAL A 30 -5.22 -10.96 23.82
CA VAL A 30 -5.71 -10.24 24.99
C VAL A 30 -6.81 -11.08 25.65
N PRO A 31 -6.83 -11.24 26.98
CA PRO A 31 -7.79 -12.11 27.67
C PRO A 31 -9.23 -11.60 27.55
N ALA A 32 -10.17 -12.55 27.51
CA ALA A 32 -11.61 -12.27 27.51
C ALA A 32 -12.05 -11.48 28.76
N PRO A 33 -13.01 -10.54 28.64
CA PRO A 33 -13.72 -10.01 29.79
C PRO A 33 -14.67 -11.07 30.36
N LEU A 34 -14.66 -11.24 31.67
CA LEU A 34 -15.62 -12.04 32.44
C LEU A 34 -17.01 -11.36 32.49
N PRO A 35 -18.09 -12.12 32.76
CA PRO A 35 -19.46 -11.70 32.50
C PRO A 35 -20.12 -10.97 33.68
N GLY A 36 -21.04 -10.07 33.35
CA GLY A 36 -22.11 -9.63 34.24
C GLY A 36 -22.07 -8.15 34.60
N THR A 37 -23.03 -7.40 34.08
CA THR A 37 -24.04 -6.65 34.86
C THR A 37 -25.10 -6.11 33.88
N GLU A 38 -26.23 -6.81 33.90
CA GLU A 38 -27.63 -6.33 33.80
C GLU A 38 -28.01 -5.23 32.80
N SER A 39 -28.90 -5.62 31.89
CA SER A 39 -29.84 -4.74 31.17
C SER A 39 -30.80 -4.04 32.13
N PRO A 40 -31.41 -2.93 31.68
CA PRO A 40 -32.87 -2.85 31.77
C PRO A 40 -33.54 -2.69 30.40
N THR A 41 -34.54 -3.53 30.19
CA THR A 41 -35.55 -3.54 29.12
C THR A 41 -36.45 -2.28 29.21
N PRO A 42 -37.13 -1.85 28.12
CA PRO A 42 -37.51 -0.46 27.87
C PRO A 42 -38.88 -0.08 28.42
N LEU A 43 -39.04 1.20 28.75
CA LEU A 43 -40.34 1.82 29.06
C LEU A 43 -40.93 2.47 27.80
N TYR A 44 -42.02 1.88 27.30
CA TYR A 44 -42.97 2.50 26.39
C TYR A 44 -43.89 3.45 27.18
N PRO A 45 -44.39 4.55 26.58
CA PRO A 45 -45.70 5.08 26.93
C PRO A 45 -46.71 4.91 25.76
N PRO A 46 -48.01 4.78 26.08
CA PRO A 46 -49.07 4.55 25.11
C PRO A 46 -49.56 5.86 24.50
N GLY A 47 -50.02 5.80 23.26
CA GLY A 47 -50.66 6.94 22.61
C GLY A 47 -51.09 6.55 21.20
N GLY A 48 -52.32 6.05 21.10
CA GLY A 48 -52.95 5.77 19.82
C GLY A 48 -53.30 7.07 19.10
N GLU A 49 -52.82 7.18 17.87
CA GLU A 49 -53.43 8.05 16.85
C GLU A 49 -53.63 7.21 15.59
N ALA A 50 -54.83 7.28 15.05
CA ALA A 50 -55.29 6.46 13.94
C ALA A 50 -54.51 6.82 12.66
N LEU A 51 -54.00 5.79 11.96
CA LEU A 51 -53.32 5.95 10.68
C LEU A 51 -54.33 6.38 9.60
N PRO A 52 -53.99 7.36 8.74
CA PRO A 52 -54.80 7.68 7.56
C PRO A 52 -54.72 6.55 6.52
N PRO A 53 -55.69 6.46 5.59
CA PRO A 53 -55.80 5.35 4.65
C PRO A 53 -54.58 5.27 3.72
N VAL A 54 -54.10 4.03 3.54
CA VAL A 54 -53.00 3.67 2.65
C VAL A 54 -53.42 3.89 1.20
N VAL A 55 -52.81 4.88 0.54
CA VAL A 55 -52.85 5.05 -0.91
C VAL A 55 -51.80 4.09 -1.51
N PRO A 56 -52.09 3.34 -2.59
CA PRO A 56 -51.09 2.46 -3.21
C PRO A 56 -49.88 3.28 -3.67
N ALA A 57 -48.71 2.97 -3.12
CA ALA A 57 -47.45 3.61 -3.50
C ALA A 57 -47.10 3.25 -4.95
N ALA A 58 -46.89 4.26 -5.78
CA ALA A 58 -46.31 4.11 -7.10
C ALA A 58 -44.94 3.42 -7.00
N PRO A 59 -44.53 2.62 -8.02
CA PRO A 59 -43.22 1.97 -8.03
C PRO A 59 -42.09 3.00 -7.83
N PRO A 60 -41.02 2.65 -7.09
CA PRO A 60 -39.96 3.60 -6.79
C PRO A 60 -39.34 4.10 -8.10
N ALA A 61 -39.36 5.42 -8.28
CA ALA A 61 -38.64 6.08 -9.35
C ALA A 61 -37.17 5.64 -9.34
N ALA A 62 -36.64 5.33 -10.52
CA ALA A 62 -35.23 5.01 -10.71
C ALA A 62 -34.38 6.07 -9.99
N ALA A 63 -33.41 5.62 -9.18
CA ALA A 63 -32.49 6.51 -8.50
C ALA A 63 -31.91 7.53 -9.49
N PRO A 64 -31.80 8.82 -9.12
CA PRO A 64 -31.26 9.82 -10.03
C PRO A 64 -29.86 9.38 -10.45
N THR A 65 -29.71 9.06 -11.73
CA THR A 65 -28.42 8.90 -12.37
C THR A 65 -27.74 10.25 -12.28
N VAL A 66 -26.75 10.36 -11.39
CA VAL A 66 -25.80 11.48 -11.45
C VAL A 66 -25.26 11.46 -12.88
N PRO A 67 -25.52 12.48 -13.72
CA PRO A 67 -25.03 12.48 -15.08
C PRO A 67 -23.51 12.33 -14.99
N PRO A 68 -22.88 11.42 -15.77
CA PRO A 68 -21.44 11.32 -15.78
C PRO A 68 -20.92 12.71 -16.11
N ARG A 69 -20.14 13.30 -15.19
CA ARG A 69 -19.41 14.53 -15.45
C ARG A 69 -18.72 14.32 -16.79
N ARG A 70 -19.00 15.14 -17.81
CA ARG A 70 -18.35 15.03 -19.12
C ARG A 70 -16.85 15.22 -18.88
N VAL A 71 -16.14 14.11 -18.69
CA VAL A 71 -14.69 14.07 -18.81
C VAL A 71 -14.47 14.32 -20.28
N MET A 72 -14.15 15.56 -20.65
CA MET A 72 -13.55 15.78 -21.95
C MET A 72 -12.17 15.14 -21.84
N PRO A 73 -11.92 13.99 -22.49
CA PRO A 73 -10.54 13.53 -22.56
C PRO A 73 -9.82 14.63 -23.34
N TYR A 74 -8.82 15.27 -22.75
CA TYR A 74 -7.89 16.05 -23.56
C TYR A 74 -7.19 15.00 -24.43
N THR A 75 -7.54 14.94 -25.70
CA THR A 75 -7.21 13.77 -26.54
C THR A 75 -5.82 13.90 -27.15
N SER A 76 -5.27 15.11 -27.25
CA SER A 76 -3.92 15.32 -27.75
C SER A 76 -2.89 15.50 -26.63
N GLU A 77 -1.68 14.97 -26.84
CA GLU A 77 -0.55 15.16 -25.91
C GLU A 77 -0.23 16.65 -25.71
N ARG A 78 -0.39 17.47 -26.75
CA ARG A 78 -0.20 18.93 -26.67
C ARG A 78 -1.16 19.58 -25.67
N GLU A 79 -2.44 19.22 -25.73
CA GLU A 79 -3.43 19.71 -24.77
C GLU A 79 -3.18 19.17 -23.36
N GLY A 80 -2.78 17.89 -23.25
CA GLY A 80 -2.35 17.29 -21.99
C GLY A 80 -1.18 18.05 -21.34
N ARG A 81 -0.14 18.39 -22.12
CA ARG A 81 1.00 19.20 -21.67
C ARG A 81 0.55 20.59 -21.18
N ALA A 82 -0.34 21.26 -21.92
CA ALA A 82 -0.87 22.57 -21.53
C ALA A 82 -1.71 22.51 -20.24
N LEU A 83 -2.55 21.48 -20.10
CA LEU A 83 -3.32 21.25 -18.87
C LEU A 83 -2.40 20.99 -17.68
N LEU A 84 -1.45 20.05 -17.81
CA LEU A 84 -0.51 19.73 -16.75
C LEU A 84 0.28 20.97 -16.31
N ALA A 85 0.75 21.78 -17.28
CA ALA A 85 1.44 23.03 -17.02
C ALA A 85 0.59 24.06 -16.28
N ARG A 86 -0.74 23.98 -16.33
CA ARG A 86 -1.65 24.85 -15.58
C ARG A 86 -1.86 24.38 -14.15
N VAL A 87 -2.14 23.09 -13.95
CA VAL A 87 -2.55 22.55 -12.65
C VAL A 87 -1.36 22.25 -11.71
N MET A 88 -0.16 22.08 -12.27
CA MET A 88 1.06 21.79 -11.52
C MET A 88 1.55 23.04 -10.75
N PRO A 89 1.98 22.90 -9.47
CA PRO A 89 2.52 24.01 -8.68
C PRO A 89 3.70 24.72 -9.36
N SER A 90 3.90 26.01 -9.10
CA SER A 90 4.95 26.83 -9.74
C SER A 90 6.33 26.71 -9.07
N GLY A 91 6.39 26.56 -7.74
CA GLY A 91 7.63 26.56 -6.95
C GLY A 91 8.40 25.22 -6.90
N ILE A 92 8.36 24.43 -7.98
CA ILE A 92 8.98 23.10 -8.03
C ILE A 92 10.34 23.18 -8.73
N ALA A 93 11.38 22.63 -8.10
CA ALA A 93 12.70 22.48 -8.74
C ALA A 93 12.59 21.55 -9.97
N ASP A 94 13.20 21.96 -11.08
CA ASP A 94 13.09 21.28 -12.38
C ASP A 94 11.65 20.96 -12.79
N ARG A 95 10.74 21.93 -12.61
CA ARG A 95 9.32 21.82 -12.99
C ARG A 95 9.14 21.28 -14.41
N ARG A 96 9.99 21.71 -15.36
CA ARG A 96 9.94 21.24 -16.75
C ARG A 96 10.22 19.73 -16.85
N GLY A 97 11.28 19.23 -16.23
CA GLY A 97 11.58 17.80 -16.24
C GLY A 97 10.50 16.93 -15.59
N TRP A 98 9.86 17.42 -14.52
CA TRP A 98 8.70 16.74 -13.93
C TRP A 98 7.50 16.69 -14.88
N MET A 99 7.20 17.79 -15.60
CA MET A 99 6.11 17.79 -16.59
C MET A 99 6.39 16.81 -17.73
N GLU A 100 7.61 16.78 -18.24
CA GLU A 100 8.04 15.85 -19.29
C GLU A 100 7.86 14.40 -18.84
N ASP A 101 8.39 14.02 -17.68
CA ASP A 101 8.27 12.65 -17.16
C ASP A 101 6.81 12.26 -16.88
N ILE A 102 5.98 13.15 -16.32
CA ILE A 102 4.57 12.85 -16.05
C ILE A 102 3.81 12.61 -17.36
N VAL A 103 4.01 13.45 -18.38
CA VAL A 103 3.35 13.26 -19.68
C VAL A 103 3.79 11.96 -20.33
N ASP A 104 5.10 11.69 -20.38
CA ASP A 104 5.64 10.46 -20.94
C ASP A 104 5.04 9.22 -20.24
N VAL A 105 4.90 9.26 -18.91
CA VAL A 105 4.28 8.19 -18.13
C VAL A 105 2.81 8.00 -18.49
N PHE A 106 2.03 9.08 -18.59
CA PHE A 106 0.62 8.99 -18.97
C PHE A 106 0.47 8.43 -20.39
N THR A 107 1.31 8.86 -21.34
CA THR A 107 1.37 8.30 -22.71
C THR A 107 1.68 6.81 -22.66
N GLY A 108 2.73 6.43 -21.93
CA GLY A 108 3.21 5.05 -21.83
C GLY A 108 2.23 4.08 -21.16
N LEU A 109 1.46 4.57 -20.19
CA LEU A 109 0.38 3.82 -19.52
C LEU A 109 -0.95 3.92 -20.26
N LYS A 110 -1.03 4.71 -21.35
CA LYS A 110 -2.26 4.99 -22.11
C LYS A 110 -3.39 5.52 -21.22
N LEU A 111 -3.05 6.38 -20.27
CA LEU A 111 -4.00 7.00 -19.37
C LEU A 111 -4.60 8.27 -20.00
N PRO A 112 -5.90 8.54 -19.82
CA PRO A 112 -6.50 9.79 -20.27
C PRO A 112 -5.81 11.00 -19.64
N TYR A 113 -5.48 11.99 -20.46
CA TYR A 113 -5.10 13.31 -19.96
C TYR A 113 -6.37 14.00 -19.46
N SER A 114 -6.54 14.01 -18.14
CA SER A 114 -7.65 14.71 -17.49
C SER A 114 -7.16 15.44 -16.24
N PRO A 115 -7.88 16.50 -15.80
CA PRO A 115 -7.56 17.21 -14.56
C PRO A 115 -7.58 16.25 -13.38
N GLU A 116 -8.56 15.34 -13.31
CA GLU A 116 -8.67 14.35 -12.24
C GLU A 116 -7.45 13.43 -12.17
N ASN A 117 -6.98 12.90 -13.30
CA ASN A 117 -5.84 12.00 -13.31
C ASN A 117 -4.53 12.74 -12.99
N PHE A 118 -4.29 13.90 -13.62
CA PHE A 118 -3.08 14.69 -13.34
C PHE A 118 -3.05 15.17 -11.90
N CYS A 119 -4.17 15.67 -11.38
CA CYS A 119 -4.22 16.12 -10.00
C CYS A 119 -4.07 14.99 -9.00
N ALA A 120 -4.54 13.77 -9.31
CA ALA A 120 -4.30 12.60 -8.46
C ALA A 120 -2.79 12.28 -8.39
N ALA A 121 -2.09 12.27 -9.52
CA ALA A 121 -0.64 12.07 -9.56
C ALA A 121 0.12 13.18 -8.81
N ILE A 122 -0.19 14.45 -9.09
CA ILE A 122 0.38 15.62 -8.42
C ILE A 122 0.21 15.53 -6.89
N ALA A 123 -1.00 15.19 -6.43
CA ALA A 123 -1.31 15.13 -5.02
C ALA A 123 -0.48 14.06 -4.29
N VAL A 124 -0.29 12.90 -4.90
CA VAL A 124 0.55 11.82 -4.35
C VAL A 124 2.03 12.19 -4.39
N ILE A 125 2.55 12.73 -5.50
CA ILE A 125 3.95 13.19 -5.59
C ILE A 125 4.26 14.22 -4.50
N GLU A 126 3.37 15.21 -4.33
CA GLU A 126 3.54 16.26 -3.33
C GLU A 126 3.46 15.70 -1.90
N GLN A 127 2.65 14.65 -1.66
CA GLN A 127 2.56 14.00 -0.36
C GLN A 127 3.77 13.12 -0.04
N GLU A 128 4.24 12.32 -1.00
CA GLU A 128 5.28 11.31 -0.79
C GLU A 128 6.69 11.91 -0.77
N SER A 129 6.94 12.90 -1.64
CA SER A 129 8.30 13.39 -1.86
C SER A 129 8.45 14.90 -1.84
N SER A 130 7.33 15.65 -1.81
CA SER A 130 7.36 17.11 -1.97
C SER A 130 8.19 17.52 -3.20
N TRP A 131 8.04 16.78 -4.31
CA TRP A 131 8.72 17.00 -5.58
C TRP A 131 10.26 16.82 -5.56
N GLN A 132 10.74 15.88 -4.75
CA GLN A 132 12.15 15.48 -4.71
C GLN A 132 12.27 14.01 -5.10
N ALA A 133 12.97 13.69 -6.19
CA ALA A 133 13.07 12.29 -6.64
C ALA A 133 13.84 11.39 -5.66
N ASP A 134 14.83 11.96 -4.97
CA ASP A 134 15.67 11.27 -3.99
C ASP A 134 15.98 12.21 -2.81
N PRO A 135 15.00 12.43 -1.90
CA PRO A 135 15.16 13.38 -0.80
C PRO A 135 16.17 12.88 0.23
N THR A 136 16.88 13.81 0.86
CA THR A 136 17.75 13.47 1.99
C THR A 136 16.93 13.06 3.21
N VAL A 137 17.43 12.08 3.96
CA VAL A 137 16.87 11.61 5.22
C VAL A 137 17.74 12.14 6.37
N PRO A 138 17.25 13.08 7.19
CA PRO A 138 18.00 13.61 8.31
C PRO A 138 18.45 12.51 9.27
N GLY A 139 19.74 12.51 9.63
CA GLY A 139 20.30 11.55 10.57
C GLY A 139 20.37 10.10 10.07
N LEU A 140 20.24 9.86 8.77
CA LEU A 140 20.25 8.50 8.19
C LEU A 140 21.41 7.62 8.66
N PRO A 141 22.67 8.09 8.74
CA PRO A 141 23.77 7.27 9.25
C PRO A 141 23.52 6.73 10.67
N LYS A 142 22.98 7.57 11.56
CA LYS A 142 22.66 7.19 12.94
C LYS A 142 21.54 6.15 12.98
N ILE A 143 20.52 6.29 12.14
CA ILE A 143 19.42 5.32 12.03
C ILE A 143 19.94 3.96 11.56
N VAL A 144 20.78 3.95 10.51
CA VAL A 144 21.35 2.71 9.97
C VAL A 144 22.25 2.03 11.00
N TRP A 145 23.14 2.78 11.67
CA TRP A 145 23.96 2.23 12.75
C TRP A 145 23.14 1.70 13.92
N GLY A 146 22.03 2.36 14.28
CA GLY A 146 21.09 1.88 15.30
C GLY A 146 20.49 0.53 14.92
N LYS A 147 20.03 0.36 13.67
CA LYS A 147 19.49 -0.92 13.19
C LYS A 147 20.53 -2.03 13.08
N ILE A 148 21.76 -1.69 12.69
CA ILE A 148 22.89 -2.63 12.73
C ILE A 148 23.16 -3.06 14.19
N ALA A 149 23.13 -2.14 15.15
CA ALA A 149 23.33 -2.44 16.56
C ALA A 149 22.23 -3.34 17.14
N GLU A 150 20.94 -3.03 16.91
CA GLU A 150 19.81 -3.88 17.30
C GLU A 150 19.97 -5.31 16.77
N LYS A 151 20.39 -5.45 15.50
CA LYS A 151 20.59 -6.77 14.89
C LYS A 151 21.84 -7.47 15.44
N ALA A 152 22.94 -6.74 15.64
CA ALA A 152 24.15 -7.29 16.25
C ALA A 152 23.88 -7.82 17.65
N GLU A 153 23.10 -7.10 18.46
CA GLU A 153 22.66 -7.51 19.79
C GLU A 153 21.83 -8.81 19.74
N HIS A 154 20.89 -8.92 18.80
CA HIS A 154 20.13 -10.15 18.58
C HIS A 154 21.02 -11.38 18.33
N TYR A 155 22.15 -11.19 17.65
CA TYR A 155 23.17 -12.23 17.41
C TYR A 155 24.31 -12.27 18.44
N ARG A 156 24.24 -11.46 19.51
CA ARG A 156 25.28 -11.33 20.55
C ARG A 156 26.66 -10.96 19.97
N LEU A 157 26.68 -10.15 18.92
CA LEU A 157 27.89 -9.67 18.26
C LEU A 157 28.30 -8.30 18.83
N PRO A 158 29.52 -8.13 19.36
CA PRO A 158 30.00 -6.84 19.82
C PRO A 158 30.11 -5.84 18.66
N MET A 159 29.60 -4.62 18.85
CA MET A 159 29.63 -3.58 17.81
C MET A 159 31.03 -3.21 17.32
N ALA A 160 32.06 -3.35 18.17
CA ALA A 160 33.45 -3.15 17.76
C ALA A 160 33.86 -4.16 16.66
N ALA A 161 33.46 -5.43 16.79
CA ALA A 161 33.73 -6.45 15.78
C ALA A 161 32.97 -6.19 14.48
N VAL A 162 31.70 -5.75 14.57
CA VAL A 162 30.89 -5.38 13.40
C VAL A 162 31.51 -4.20 12.64
N ARG A 163 31.95 -3.15 13.35
CA ARG A 163 32.62 -1.99 12.73
C ARG A 163 33.90 -2.42 12.01
N VAL A 164 34.73 -3.26 12.62
CA VAL A 164 35.94 -3.79 11.97
C VAL A 164 35.60 -4.60 10.72
N ALA A 165 34.59 -5.47 10.78
CA ALA A 165 34.16 -6.24 9.61
C ALA A 165 33.70 -5.32 8.45
N LEU A 166 32.99 -4.23 8.77
CA LEU A 166 32.52 -3.25 7.79
C LEU A 166 33.60 -2.26 7.31
N MET A 167 34.82 -2.29 7.85
CA MET A 167 35.96 -1.56 7.25
C MET A 167 36.39 -2.14 5.90
N LYS A 168 35.86 -3.31 5.54
CA LYS A 168 36.07 -3.91 4.24
C LYS A 168 35.73 -2.95 3.09
N PRO A 169 36.61 -2.82 2.07
CA PRO A 169 36.31 -2.07 0.86
C PRO A 169 35.10 -2.64 0.11
N SER A 170 34.18 -1.76 -0.25
CA SER A 170 33.04 -2.05 -1.11
C SER A 170 33.42 -1.91 -2.60
N PRO A 171 32.53 -2.23 -3.55
CA PRO A 171 32.80 -2.08 -4.99
C PRO A 171 33.18 -0.66 -5.43
N THR A 172 32.86 0.37 -4.64
CA THR A 172 33.25 1.76 -4.93
C THR A 172 34.67 2.11 -4.45
N GLY A 173 35.40 1.17 -3.81
CA GLY A 173 36.73 1.39 -3.23
C GLY A 173 36.70 1.91 -1.78
N GLU A 174 35.61 2.56 -1.37
CA GLU A 174 35.41 3.00 0.03
C GLU A 174 34.93 1.86 0.92
N SER A 175 35.25 1.92 2.22
CA SER A 175 34.74 0.96 3.18
C SER A 175 33.22 1.05 3.36
N TYR A 176 32.59 -0.07 3.74
CA TYR A 176 31.16 -0.05 4.09
C TYR A 176 30.88 0.91 5.26
N THR A 177 31.79 1.02 6.24
CA THR A 177 31.70 2.03 7.31
C THR A 177 31.62 3.45 6.78
N ALA A 178 32.56 3.86 5.91
CA ALA A 178 32.59 5.20 5.34
C ALA A 178 31.34 5.50 4.52
N ARG A 179 30.86 4.51 3.74
CA ARG A 179 29.60 4.63 3.00
C ARG A 179 28.40 4.82 3.93
N ILE A 180 28.30 4.05 5.03
CA ILE A 180 27.23 4.22 6.02
C ILE A 180 27.30 5.62 6.67
N ASP A 181 28.49 6.06 7.07
CA ASP A 181 28.69 7.33 7.78
C ASP A 181 28.30 8.56 6.95
N ARG A 182 28.44 8.46 5.62
CA ARG A 182 28.07 9.54 4.69
C ARG A 182 26.66 9.41 4.09
N LEU A 183 25.90 8.35 4.38
CA LEU A 183 24.56 8.15 3.79
C LEU A 183 23.68 9.39 3.95
N ARG A 184 22.98 9.75 2.87
CA ARG A 184 22.03 10.85 2.82
C ARG A 184 20.67 10.41 2.29
N THR A 185 20.60 9.49 1.32
CA THR A 185 19.33 9.17 0.66
C THR A 185 18.96 7.69 0.71
N GLU A 186 17.68 7.39 0.45
CA GLU A 186 17.20 6.00 0.36
C GLU A 186 17.79 5.27 -0.85
N LYS A 187 18.07 5.98 -1.94
CA LYS A 187 18.74 5.40 -3.10
C LYS A 187 20.17 4.96 -2.78
N GLU A 188 20.94 5.79 -2.08
CA GLU A 188 22.28 5.44 -1.62
C GLU A 188 22.26 4.25 -0.66
N MET A 189 21.30 4.24 0.27
CA MET A 189 21.09 3.13 1.20
C MET A 189 20.71 1.85 0.45
N ASN A 190 19.84 1.94 -0.56
CA ASN A 190 19.49 0.81 -1.42
C ASN A 190 20.72 0.24 -2.12
N ALA A 191 21.53 1.09 -2.76
CA ALA A 191 22.75 0.67 -3.44
C ALA A 191 23.76 0.01 -2.48
N LEU A 192 23.88 0.56 -1.26
CA LEU A 192 24.69 -0.04 -0.20
C LEU A 192 24.22 -1.47 0.14
N TYR A 193 22.92 -1.68 0.35
CA TYR A 193 22.37 -3.00 0.67
C TYR A 193 22.51 -3.99 -0.48
N GLU A 194 22.32 -3.56 -1.74
CA GLU A 194 22.52 -4.42 -2.90
C GLU A 194 23.98 -4.89 -3.00
N ASP A 195 24.94 -3.99 -2.78
CA ASP A 195 26.38 -4.37 -2.77
C ASP A 195 26.70 -5.35 -1.63
N MET A 196 26.16 -5.12 -0.42
CA MET A 196 26.36 -6.02 0.72
C MET A 196 25.72 -7.40 0.46
N ALA A 197 24.52 -7.44 -0.14
CA ALA A 197 23.81 -8.66 -0.46
C ALA A 197 24.53 -9.46 -1.57
N ALA A 198 24.99 -8.79 -2.63
CA ALA A 198 25.77 -9.41 -3.69
C ALA A 198 27.08 -10.00 -3.16
N GLU A 199 27.75 -9.29 -2.25
CA GLU A 199 28.96 -9.80 -1.61
C GLU A 199 28.69 -11.03 -0.75
N ALA A 200 27.67 -10.99 0.11
CA ALA A 200 27.27 -12.13 0.93
C ALA A 200 27.00 -13.38 0.08
N GLY A 201 26.28 -13.22 -1.03
CA GLY A 201 26.03 -14.29 -1.98
C GLY A 201 27.31 -14.86 -2.59
N ARG A 202 28.27 -14.00 -2.97
CA ARG A 202 29.56 -14.42 -3.56
C ARG A 202 30.40 -15.29 -2.62
N ILE A 203 30.29 -15.08 -1.31
CA ILE A 203 31.03 -15.85 -0.29
C ILE A 203 30.20 -17.01 0.29
N GLY A 204 29.09 -17.38 -0.36
CA GLY A 204 28.24 -18.51 0.02
C GLY A 204 27.48 -18.30 1.32
N LEU A 205 27.36 -17.06 1.77
CA LEU A 205 26.59 -16.71 2.95
C LEU A 205 25.19 -16.28 2.51
N PRO A 206 24.15 -16.50 3.33
CA PRO A 206 22.83 -16.13 2.91
C PRO A 206 22.79 -14.61 2.69
N ALA A 207 22.44 -14.17 1.49
CA ALA A 207 22.19 -12.77 1.21
C ALA A 207 20.78 -12.49 1.70
N GLY A 208 20.65 -11.88 2.87
CA GLY A 208 19.30 -11.58 3.33
C GLY A 208 18.73 -10.40 2.57
N LYS A 209 17.41 -10.32 2.65
CA LYS A 209 16.64 -9.46 1.78
C LYS A 209 16.92 -7.99 2.09
N ASN A 210 17.12 -7.19 1.04
CA ASN A 210 17.23 -5.74 1.15
C ASN A 210 15.99 -5.19 1.90
N PRO A 211 16.17 -4.48 3.03
CA PRO A 211 15.06 -3.97 3.82
C PRO A 211 14.32 -2.83 3.13
N ILE A 212 14.92 -2.19 2.12
CA ILE A 212 14.27 -1.17 1.30
C ILE A 212 13.36 -1.87 0.29
N ARG A 213 12.05 -1.72 0.50
CA ARG A 213 11.01 -2.33 -0.33
C ARG A 213 10.23 -1.34 -1.16
N THR A 214 10.35 -0.05 -0.86
CA THR A 214 9.73 1.04 -1.62
C THR A 214 10.79 2.03 -2.07
N GLY A 215 10.50 2.81 -3.11
CA GLY A 215 11.43 3.84 -3.56
C GLY A 215 10.84 4.83 -4.55
N GLY A 216 11.67 5.81 -4.90
CA GLY A 216 11.33 6.85 -5.88
C GLY A 216 10.36 7.91 -5.36
N PRO A 217 9.98 8.87 -6.22
CA PRO A 217 9.18 10.05 -5.87
C PRO A 217 7.75 9.76 -5.40
N MET A 218 7.28 8.53 -5.60
CA MET A 218 5.95 8.06 -5.18
C MET A 218 6.02 6.84 -4.26
N GLN A 219 7.19 6.54 -3.66
CA GLN A 219 7.37 5.48 -2.65
C GLN A 219 6.76 4.12 -3.05
N VAL A 220 7.07 3.67 -4.26
CA VAL A 220 6.43 2.51 -4.88
C VAL A 220 7.10 1.21 -4.45
N SER A 221 6.30 0.18 -4.14
CA SER A 221 6.81 -1.16 -3.86
C SER A 221 7.60 -1.74 -5.04
N ILE A 222 8.80 -2.27 -4.77
CA ILE A 222 9.62 -2.97 -5.76
C ILE A 222 8.89 -4.22 -6.27
N GLU A 223 8.19 -4.95 -5.39
CA GLU A 223 7.42 -6.13 -5.78
C GLU A 223 6.29 -5.75 -6.74
N PHE A 224 5.60 -4.63 -6.48
CA PHE A 224 4.58 -4.12 -7.39
C PHE A 224 5.20 -3.76 -8.74
N ALA A 225 6.33 -3.04 -8.76
CA ALA A 225 6.99 -2.63 -10.00
C ALA A 225 7.38 -3.84 -10.86
N GLU A 226 7.99 -4.86 -10.25
CA GLU A 226 8.35 -6.12 -10.92
C GLU A 226 7.12 -6.87 -11.44
N ALA A 227 6.05 -6.97 -10.64
CA ALA A 227 4.81 -7.62 -11.07
C ALA A 227 4.14 -6.86 -12.21
N HIS A 228 4.09 -5.53 -12.14
CA HIS A 228 3.52 -4.69 -13.18
C HIS A 228 4.30 -4.80 -14.48
N ALA A 229 5.63 -4.77 -14.41
CA ALA A 229 6.49 -4.88 -15.58
C ALA A 229 6.42 -6.26 -16.28
N ARG A 230 6.04 -7.32 -15.56
CA ARG A 230 5.73 -8.62 -16.16
C ARG A 230 4.37 -8.63 -16.86
N ALA A 231 3.42 -7.86 -16.36
CA ALA A 231 2.04 -7.83 -16.86
C ALA A 231 1.81 -6.79 -17.96
N TRP A 232 2.64 -5.75 -18.04
CA TRP A 232 2.47 -4.63 -18.96
C TRP A 232 3.81 -4.17 -19.55
N PRO A 233 3.88 -3.89 -20.87
CA PRO A 233 5.12 -3.42 -21.50
C PRO A 233 5.64 -2.12 -20.90
N TYR A 234 6.92 -2.12 -20.51
CA TYR A 234 7.61 -0.91 -20.09
C TYR A 234 8.13 -0.16 -21.34
N PRO A 235 7.65 1.07 -21.63
CA PRO A 235 7.92 1.73 -22.91
C PRO A 235 9.26 2.47 -22.94
N PHE A 236 10.01 2.48 -21.84
CA PHE A 236 11.24 3.26 -21.71
C PHE A 236 12.49 2.38 -21.66
N ASN A 237 13.61 2.96 -22.09
CA ASN A 237 14.92 2.33 -21.92
C ASN A 237 15.28 2.31 -20.43
N LYS A 238 15.36 1.11 -19.87
CA LYS A 238 15.78 0.83 -18.49
C LYS A 238 17.26 0.48 -18.43
N ARG A 239 17.96 0.99 -17.41
CA ARG A 239 19.31 0.55 -17.05
C ARG A 239 19.25 -0.22 -15.74
N GLY A 240 19.92 -1.37 -15.67
CA GLY A 240 19.95 -2.19 -14.46
C GLY A 240 18.63 -2.93 -14.19
N SER A 241 18.33 -3.15 -12.91
CA SER A 241 17.18 -3.91 -12.42
C SER A 241 15.89 -3.07 -12.37
N TRP A 242 14.74 -3.71 -12.08
CA TRP A 242 13.49 -2.98 -11.83
C TRP A 242 13.59 -2.12 -10.57
N ARG A 243 14.35 -2.58 -9.57
CA ARG A 243 14.67 -1.82 -8.37
C ARG A 243 15.39 -0.51 -8.73
N ASP A 244 16.41 -0.56 -9.58
CA ASP A 244 17.13 0.65 -10.01
C ASP A 244 16.21 1.64 -10.73
N GLU A 245 15.32 1.13 -11.58
CA GLU A 245 14.36 1.96 -12.32
C GLU A 245 13.38 2.67 -11.39
N VAL A 246 12.88 2.00 -10.34
CA VAL A 246 11.99 2.62 -9.33
C VAL A 246 12.67 3.82 -8.63
N PHE A 247 13.98 3.79 -8.43
CA PHE A 247 14.76 4.90 -7.85
C PHE A 247 15.11 6.02 -8.85
N THR A 248 14.65 5.94 -10.09
CA THR A 248 14.68 7.07 -11.02
C THR A 248 13.40 7.89 -10.89
N ARG A 249 13.44 9.17 -11.28
CA ARG A 249 12.23 10.02 -11.30
C ARG A 249 11.16 9.43 -12.22
N ARG A 250 11.50 9.20 -13.49
CA ARG A 250 10.56 8.64 -14.49
C ARG A 250 10.04 7.25 -14.11
N GLY A 251 10.91 6.33 -13.68
CA GLY A 251 10.50 4.98 -13.32
C GLY A 251 9.62 4.95 -12.06
N GLY A 252 9.99 5.70 -11.02
CA GLY A 252 9.14 5.81 -9.82
C GLY A 252 7.80 6.52 -10.09
N LEU A 253 7.77 7.50 -11.00
CA LEU A 253 6.51 8.08 -11.51
C LEU A 253 5.69 7.05 -12.30
N TYR A 254 6.32 6.27 -13.18
CA TYR A 254 5.65 5.26 -13.99
C TYR A 254 4.94 4.23 -13.10
N PHE A 255 5.67 3.59 -12.20
CA PHE A 255 5.07 2.57 -11.34
C PHE A 255 4.13 3.17 -10.30
N GLY A 256 4.36 4.41 -9.85
CA GLY A 256 3.48 5.08 -8.89
C GLY A 256 2.14 5.47 -9.51
N ILE A 257 2.17 6.11 -10.68
CA ILE A 257 0.97 6.45 -11.44
C ILE A 257 0.26 5.17 -11.88
N ALA A 258 1.00 4.12 -12.26
CA ALA A 258 0.42 2.82 -12.50
C ALA A 258 -0.32 2.32 -11.27
N ASN A 259 0.33 2.24 -10.09
CA ASN A 259 -0.29 1.78 -8.86
C ASN A 259 -1.59 2.54 -8.53
N LEU A 260 -1.58 3.86 -8.71
CA LEU A 260 -2.69 4.76 -8.41
C LEU A 260 -3.87 4.66 -9.41
N LEU A 261 -3.59 4.67 -10.71
CA LEU A 261 -4.58 4.92 -11.76
C LEU A 261 -4.75 3.74 -12.72
N HIS A 262 -3.71 2.92 -12.93
CA HIS A 262 -3.71 1.85 -13.93
C HIS A 262 -4.31 0.55 -13.38
N TYR A 263 -5.54 0.65 -12.89
CA TYR A 263 -6.45 -0.44 -12.58
C TYR A 263 -7.90 0.08 -12.49
N PRO A 264 -8.90 -0.77 -12.77
CA PRO A 264 -10.29 -0.40 -12.60
C PRO A 264 -10.62 -0.32 -11.11
N ALA A 265 -10.89 0.87 -10.59
CA ALA A 265 -11.34 1.05 -9.22
C ALA A 265 -12.85 1.35 -9.23
N PRO A 266 -13.68 0.59 -8.51
CA PRO A 266 -15.14 0.75 -8.49
C PRO A 266 -15.58 1.86 -7.52
N TYR A 267 -14.80 2.93 -7.39
CA TYR A 267 -14.98 3.92 -6.34
C TYR A 267 -15.68 5.18 -6.82
N LYS A 268 -16.54 5.74 -5.97
CA LYS A 268 -17.22 7.00 -6.25
C LYS A 268 -16.31 8.20 -6.01
N GLU A 269 -15.49 8.13 -4.97
CA GLU A 269 -14.61 9.21 -4.54
C GLU A 269 -13.13 8.83 -4.73
N MET A 270 -12.32 9.79 -5.20
CA MET A 270 -10.89 9.58 -5.44
C MET A 270 -10.11 9.24 -4.16
N ARG A 271 -10.58 9.68 -2.98
CA ARG A 271 -9.95 9.37 -1.69
C ARG A 271 -9.80 7.88 -1.40
N TYR A 272 -10.66 7.02 -1.93
CA TYR A 272 -10.49 5.57 -1.80
C TYR A 272 -9.36 5.03 -2.68
N ARG A 273 -9.07 5.65 -3.83
CA ARG A 273 -7.85 5.34 -4.58
C ARG A 273 -6.59 5.80 -3.82
N PHE A 274 -6.65 6.92 -3.10
CA PHE A 274 -5.53 7.36 -2.25
C PHE A 274 -5.31 6.43 -1.06
N ALA A 275 -6.39 5.91 -0.47
CA ALA A 275 -6.31 4.87 0.55
C ALA A 275 -5.70 3.58 -0.02
N ASP A 276 -6.16 3.12 -1.18
CA ASP A 276 -5.61 1.95 -1.88
C ASP A 276 -4.14 2.14 -2.29
N PHE A 277 -3.73 3.36 -2.63
CA PHE A 277 -2.34 3.66 -2.93
C PHE A 277 -1.42 3.34 -1.72
N ASN A 278 -1.91 3.66 -0.52
CA ASN A 278 -1.18 3.46 0.73
C ASN A 278 -1.33 2.04 1.31
N ALA A 279 -2.54 1.48 1.27
CA ALA A 279 -2.89 0.19 1.88
C ALA A 279 -2.78 -1.01 0.93
N GLY A 280 -2.66 -0.76 -0.38
CA GLY A 280 -2.70 -1.78 -1.42
C GLY A 280 -3.96 -1.71 -2.28
N ARG A 281 -3.82 -2.06 -3.56
CA ARG A 281 -4.93 -2.01 -4.52
C ARG A 281 -6.11 -2.85 -4.04
N TYR A 282 -7.30 -2.25 -4.12
CA TYR A 282 -8.59 -2.77 -3.67
C TYR A 282 -8.80 -2.85 -2.15
N ALA A 283 -7.89 -2.31 -1.33
CA ALA A 283 -8.05 -2.30 0.13
C ALA A 283 -9.38 -1.65 0.57
N SER A 284 -9.79 -0.54 -0.05
CA SER A 284 -11.03 0.15 0.32
C SER A 284 -12.30 -0.66 -0.01
N ARG A 285 -12.31 -1.36 -1.15
CA ARG A 285 -13.38 -2.32 -1.49
C ARG A 285 -13.40 -3.48 -0.49
N ASN A 286 -12.21 -4.01 -0.17
CA ASN A 286 -12.07 -5.15 0.70
C ASN A 286 -12.45 -4.82 2.15
N ALA A 287 -12.15 -3.61 2.64
CA ALA A 287 -12.59 -3.11 3.94
C ALA A 287 -14.13 -3.04 4.03
N ALA A 288 -14.80 -2.61 2.96
CA ALA A 288 -16.27 -2.63 2.90
C ALA A 288 -16.82 -4.06 2.92
N PHE A 289 -16.17 -4.98 2.22
CA PHE A 289 -16.52 -6.41 2.26
C PHE A 289 -16.33 -7.00 3.66
N GLN A 290 -15.21 -6.72 4.34
CA GLN A 290 -14.97 -7.11 5.73
C GLN A 290 -16.07 -6.57 6.65
N ALA A 291 -16.50 -5.31 6.49
CA ALA A 291 -17.59 -4.73 7.27
C ALA A 291 -18.93 -5.47 7.06
N ALA A 292 -19.23 -5.87 5.82
CA ALA A 292 -20.41 -6.69 5.51
C ALA A 292 -20.32 -8.08 6.15
N VAL A 293 -19.15 -8.74 6.09
CA VAL A 293 -18.90 -10.04 6.73
C VAL A 293 -19.02 -9.93 8.26
N ALA A 294 -18.44 -8.90 8.88
CA ALA A 294 -18.51 -8.65 10.31
C ALA A 294 -19.97 -8.52 10.78
N ARG A 295 -20.76 -7.71 10.06
CA ARG A 295 -22.20 -7.54 10.33
C ARG A 295 -22.97 -8.85 10.21
N LEU A 296 -22.71 -9.64 9.18
CA LEU A 296 -23.44 -10.89 8.93
C LEU A 296 -23.08 -12.01 9.91
N SER A 297 -21.81 -12.11 10.29
CA SER A 297 -21.27 -13.17 11.14
C SER A 297 -21.34 -12.85 12.63
N GLY A 298 -21.54 -11.59 13.01
CA GLY A 298 -21.46 -11.12 14.39
C GLY A 298 -20.03 -11.16 14.97
N ARG A 299 -19.01 -11.30 14.11
CA ARG A 299 -17.60 -11.28 14.51
C ARG A 299 -17.01 -9.90 14.29
N GLU A 300 -16.22 -9.46 15.26
CA GLU A 300 -15.36 -8.30 15.09
C GLU A 300 -14.23 -8.64 14.09
N LEU A 301 -14.02 -7.76 13.11
CA LEU A 301 -12.98 -7.88 12.09
C LEU A 301 -12.21 -6.57 12.00
N GLU A 302 -10.90 -6.67 11.80
CA GLU A 302 -10.10 -5.52 11.38
C GLU A 302 -10.51 -5.15 9.95
N LEU A 303 -10.86 -3.88 9.73
CA LEU A 303 -11.27 -3.37 8.42
C LEU A 303 -10.06 -2.85 7.65
N ASP A 304 -9.02 -3.67 7.55
CA ASP A 304 -7.73 -3.31 6.95
C ASP A 304 -7.66 -3.55 5.43
N GLY A 305 -8.64 -4.25 4.85
CA GLY A 305 -8.67 -4.61 3.44
C GLY A 305 -7.90 -5.89 3.06
N ASP A 306 -7.26 -6.55 4.02
CA ASP A 306 -6.60 -7.86 3.83
C ASP A 306 -7.61 -8.98 4.11
N LEU A 307 -8.07 -9.67 3.06
CA LEU A 307 -9.04 -10.77 3.22
C LEU A 307 -8.35 -12.08 3.58
N LEU A 308 -7.09 -12.24 3.18
CA LEU A 308 -6.24 -13.40 3.44
C LEU A 308 -4.89 -13.01 4.02
N ASN A 309 -4.42 -13.82 4.96
CA ASN A 309 -3.04 -13.82 5.43
C ASN A 309 -2.18 -14.69 4.50
N TYR A 310 -0.96 -14.25 4.20
CA TYR A 310 -0.03 -15.02 3.38
C TYR A 310 1.22 -15.39 4.18
N ARG A 311 1.69 -16.61 4.01
CA ARG A 311 3.01 -17.07 4.45
C ARG A 311 3.75 -17.58 3.23
N ASP A 312 4.89 -16.95 2.90
CA ASP A 312 5.70 -17.27 1.72
C ASP A 312 4.91 -17.28 0.40
N GLY A 313 3.95 -16.35 0.26
CA GLY A 313 3.09 -16.24 -0.92
C GLY A 313 1.92 -17.22 -0.96
N VAL A 314 1.81 -18.11 0.04
CA VAL A 314 0.70 -19.08 0.16
C VAL A 314 -0.34 -18.55 1.14
N PRO A 315 -1.65 -18.56 0.79
CA PRO A 315 -2.71 -18.24 1.72
C PRO A 315 -2.68 -19.15 2.96
N SER A 316 -2.73 -18.55 4.14
CA SER A 316 -2.64 -19.21 5.45
C SER A 316 -3.91 -19.02 6.30
N GLY A 317 -5.02 -18.64 5.66
CA GLY A 317 -6.30 -18.31 6.29
C GLY A 317 -6.44 -16.80 6.55
N GLY A 318 -7.24 -16.41 7.55
CA GLY A 318 -7.50 -15.01 7.90
C GLY A 318 -8.70 -14.88 8.83
N SER A 319 -8.83 -13.78 9.56
CA SER A 319 -10.02 -13.50 10.38
C SER A 319 -11.27 -13.45 9.49
N THR A 320 -11.19 -12.77 8.34
CA THR A 320 -12.24 -12.71 7.32
C THR A 320 -12.63 -14.09 6.80
N TYR A 321 -11.65 -14.91 6.40
CA TYR A 321 -11.91 -16.28 5.94
C TYR A 321 -12.61 -17.12 7.01
N ARG A 322 -12.17 -17.07 8.28
CA ARG A 322 -12.82 -17.78 9.38
C ARG A 322 -14.25 -17.30 9.64
N ALA A 323 -14.50 -16.00 9.56
CA ALA A 323 -15.84 -15.43 9.72
C ALA A 323 -16.79 -15.86 8.59
N LEU A 324 -16.28 -15.99 7.35
CA LEU A 324 -17.03 -16.50 6.21
C LEU A 324 -17.42 -17.97 6.35
N GLY A 325 -16.62 -18.78 7.05
CA GLY A 325 -16.98 -20.18 7.36
C GLY A 325 -18.30 -20.29 8.15
N LEU A 326 -18.60 -19.32 9.02
CA LEU A 326 -19.87 -19.22 9.76
C LEU A 326 -21.06 -18.85 8.86
N LEU A 327 -20.80 -18.35 7.66
CA LEU A 327 -21.81 -17.92 6.69
C LEU A 327 -22.03 -18.94 5.57
N SER A 328 -21.27 -20.05 5.53
CA SER A 328 -21.31 -21.08 4.47
C SER A 328 -22.72 -21.55 4.10
N ARG A 329 -23.59 -21.84 5.09
CA ARG A 329 -25.00 -22.24 4.82
C ARG A 329 -25.83 -21.12 4.22
N ARG A 330 -25.59 -19.86 4.61
CA ARG A 330 -26.33 -18.68 4.14
C ARG A 330 -25.88 -18.26 2.76
N THR A 331 -24.57 -18.32 2.50
CA THR A 331 -23.98 -18.04 1.20
C THR A 331 -24.18 -19.22 0.26
N GLY A 332 -24.39 -20.45 0.73
CA GLY A 332 -24.50 -21.64 -0.10
C GLY A 332 -23.22 -21.97 -0.87
N LEU A 333 -22.06 -21.53 -0.37
CA LEU A 333 -20.75 -21.75 -0.98
C LEU A 333 -19.93 -22.72 -0.12
N SER A 334 -19.17 -23.61 -0.77
CA SER A 334 -18.18 -24.44 -0.10
C SER A 334 -16.96 -23.63 0.32
N ASP A 335 -16.18 -24.14 1.29
CA ASP A 335 -14.96 -23.49 1.75
C ASP A 335 -13.93 -23.31 0.61
N ASP A 336 -13.86 -24.26 -0.32
CA ASP A 336 -13.01 -24.16 -1.52
C ASP A 336 -13.48 -23.05 -2.46
N ALA A 337 -14.78 -22.87 -2.64
CA ALA A 337 -15.32 -21.77 -3.43
C ALA A 337 -15.04 -20.41 -2.77
N VAL A 338 -15.19 -20.33 -1.45
CA VAL A 338 -14.83 -19.14 -0.67
C VAL A 338 -13.35 -18.81 -0.84
N LEU A 339 -12.45 -19.78 -0.61
CA LEU A 339 -11.02 -19.57 -0.72
C LEU A 339 -10.58 -19.21 -2.15
N ARG A 340 -11.18 -19.83 -3.17
CA ARG A 340 -10.96 -19.51 -4.58
C ARG A 340 -11.26 -18.04 -4.86
N ASP A 341 -12.41 -17.56 -4.40
CA ASP A 341 -12.85 -16.18 -4.62
C ASP A 341 -11.99 -15.19 -3.81
N LEU A 342 -11.66 -15.50 -2.55
CA LEU A 342 -10.79 -14.63 -1.73
C LEU A 342 -9.38 -14.48 -2.31
N LYS A 343 -8.83 -15.48 -3.02
CA LYS A 343 -7.55 -15.34 -3.72
C LYS A 343 -7.56 -14.25 -4.80
N LEU A 344 -8.74 -13.79 -5.22
CA LEU A 344 -8.91 -12.69 -6.17
C LEU A 344 -8.82 -11.30 -5.51
N GLU A 345 -8.63 -11.19 -4.19
CA GLU A 345 -8.71 -9.94 -3.40
C GLU A 345 -7.89 -8.77 -3.99
N LYS A 346 -6.78 -9.06 -4.69
CA LYS A 346 -5.89 -8.05 -5.29
C LYS A 346 -6.25 -7.69 -6.73
N SER A 347 -7.38 -8.17 -7.23
CA SER A 347 -7.83 -8.01 -8.62
C SER A 347 -9.25 -7.46 -8.69
N ALA A 348 -9.62 -6.92 -9.87
CA ALA A 348 -10.97 -6.46 -10.16
C ALA A 348 -12.01 -7.59 -10.06
N ALA A 349 -11.60 -8.82 -10.38
CA ALA A 349 -12.47 -9.98 -10.47
C ALA A 349 -13.14 -10.32 -9.14
N PHE A 350 -12.54 -9.99 -8.00
CA PHE A 350 -13.19 -10.24 -6.70
C PHE A 350 -14.53 -9.52 -6.56
N GLY A 351 -14.64 -8.27 -7.06
CA GLY A 351 -15.91 -7.52 -7.04
C GLY A 351 -17.01 -8.14 -7.91
N GLN A 352 -16.65 -9.10 -8.77
CA GLN A 352 -17.54 -9.88 -9.63
C GLN A 352 -17.57 -11.36 -9.24
N SER A 353 -16.98 -11.72 -8.11
CA SER A 353 -17.00 -13.09 -7.61
C SER A 353 -18.38 -13.45 -7.06
N GLU A 354 -18.67 -14.74 -7.00
CA GLU A 354 -19.93 -15.22 -6.46
C GLU A 354 -20.01 -14.94 -4.95
N LEU A 355 -18.92 -15.17 -4.23
CA LEU A 355 -18.78 -14.82 -2.82
C LEU A 355 -19.13 -13.35 -2.56
N TYR A 356 -18.53 -12.42 -3.31
CA TYR A 356 -18.77 -10.99 -3.16
C TYR A 356 -20.24 -10.64 -3.33
N ARG A 357 -20.87 -11.11 -4.42
CA ARG A 357 -22.29 -10.84 -4.69
C ARG A 357 -23.20 -11.42 -3.60
N ARG A 358 -22.98 -12.68 -3.19
CA ARG A 358 -23.83 -13.35 -2.21
C ARG A 358 -23.71 -12.72 -0.81
N VAL A 359 -22.50 -12.37 -0.37
CA VAL A 359 -22.29 -11.66 0.91
C VAL A 359 -23.01 -10.31 0.89
N PHE A 360 -22.81 -9.52 -0.16
CA PHE A 360 -23.45 -8.20 -0.23
C PHE A 360 -24.96 -8.27 -0.39
N ALA A 361 -25.51 -9.26 -1.10
CA ALA A 361 -26.96 -9.47 -1.17
C ALA A 361 -27.56 -9.79 0.21
N LEU A 362 -26.90 -10.68 0.97
CA LEU A 362 -27.32 -11.02 2.34
C LEU A 362 -27.21 -9.81 3.27
N ALA A 363 -26.12 -9.04 3.17
CA ALA A 363 -25.87 -7.90 4.03
C ALA A 363 -26.84 -6.74 3.76
N ASP A 364 -27.17 -6.50 2.48
CA ASP A 364 -28.15 -5.50 2.07
C ASP A 364 -29.56 -5.87 2.55
N ALA A 365 -29.96 -7.13 2.37
CA ALA A 365 -31.25 -7.61 2.84
C ALA A 365 -31.37 -7.47 4.37
N ALA A 366 -30.33 -7.82 5.11
CA ALA A 366 -30.28 -7.66 6.57
C ALA A 366 -30.21 -6.19 7.04
N ALA A 367 -29.88 -5.25 6.15
CA ALA A 367 -29.84 -3.82 6.45
C ALA A 367 -31.07 -3.06 5.93
N GLY A 368 -31.91 -3.69 5.11
CA GLY A 368 -33.03 -3.04 4.40
C GLY A 368 -32.59 -2.00 3.37
N ARG A 369 -31.31 -1.94 3.01
CA ARG A 369 -30.72 -0.97 2.07
C ARG A 369 -29.38 -1.46 1.52
N ALA A 370 -28.96 -0.89 0.40
CA ALA A 370 -27.61 -1.11 -0.10
C ALA A 370 -26.54 -0.58 0.90
N LEU A 371 -25.65 -1.46 1.34
CA LEU A 371 -24.45 -1.09 2.09
C LEU A 371 -23.38 -0.42 1.19
N PRO A 372 -22.42 0.32 1.75
CA PRO A 372 -21.27 0.79 0.99
C PRO A 372 -20.46 -0.37 0.39
N ARG A 373 -19.94 -0.18 -0.83
CA ARG A 373 -19.00 -1.11 -1.51
C ARG A 373 -17.55 -0.62 -1.45
N GLU A 374 -17.35 0.48 -0.76
CA GLU A 374 -16.07 1.14 -0.49
C GLU A 374 -16.12 1.64 0.95
N ALA A 375 -15.01 1.49 1.67
CA ALA A 375 -14.84 1.96 3.03
C ALA A 375 -13.37 2.33 3.24
N MET A 376 -13.08 3.24 4.17
CA MET A 376 -11.70 3.62 4.47
C MET A 376 -11.03 2.50 5.28
N PRO A 377 -9.87 1.96 4.84
CA PRO A 377 -9.13 0.97 5.61
C PRO A 377 -8.65 1.52 6.96
N GLN A 378 -8.82 0.74 8.01
CA GLN A 378 -8.45 1.09 9.39
C GLN A 378 -7.06 0.55 9.73
N ILE A 379 -6.03 1.15 9.14
CA ILE A 379 -4.63 0.74 9.32
C ILE A 379 -3.83 1.83 10.04
N ASP A 380 -3.14 1.44 11.12
CA ASP A 380 -2.10 2.25 11.75
C ASP A 380 -0.82 2.22 10.91
N LEU A 381 -0.34 3.39 10.50
CA LEU A 381 0.92 3.55 9.78
C LEU A 381 2.08 3.49 10.76
N LYS A 382 2.97 2.50 10.54
CA LYS A 382 4.17 2.29 11.35
C LYS A 382 5.41 2.47 10.49
N SER A 383 6.31 3.33 10.93
CA SER A 383 7.64 3.50 10.34
C SER A 383 8.60 4.03 11.40
N PRO A 384 9.91 3.70 11.33
CA PRO A 384 10.92 4.32 12.20
C PRO A 384 10.91 5.86 12.17
N LYS A 385 10.36 6.45 11.09
CA LYS A 385 10.25 7.92 10.89
C LYS A 385 8.96 8.51 11.49
N ILE A 386 8.01 7.69 11.94
CA ILE A 386 6.69 8.14 12.39
C ILE A 386 6.66 8.14 13.92
N THR A 387 6.62 9.34 14.51
CA THR A 387 6.57 9.55 15.98
C THR A 387 5.15 9.76 16.52
N ARG A 388 4.17 9.92 15.64
CA ARG A 388 2.74 10.13 15.97
C ARG A 388 1.88 9.04 15.33
N LYS A 389 0.75 8.68 15.93
CA LYS A 389 -0.19 7.74 15.31
C LYS A 389 -0.75 8.34 14.00
N LEU A 390 -0.31 7.80 12.87
CA LEU A 390 -0.81 8.13 11.53
C LEU A 390 -1.62 6.95 11.01
N THR A 391 -2.63 7.19 10.19
CA THR A 391 -3.50 6.15 9.63
C THR A 391 -3.60 6.26 8.11
N THR A 392 -4.06 5.20 7.44
CA THR A 392 -4.40 5.26 6.01
C THR A 392 -5.45 6.34 5.73
N GLU A 393 -6.41 6.54 6.64
CA GLU A 393 -7.38 7.65 6.55
C GLU A 393 -6.69 9.02 6.56
N TRP A 394 -5.74 9.23 7.49
CA TRP A 394 -4.97 10.47 7.52
C TRP A 394 -4.25 10.70 6.19
N PHE A 395 -3.60 9.66 5.64
CA PHE A 395 -2.91 9.76 4.36
C PHE A 395 -3.89 10.14 3.24
N ALA A 396 -4.99 9.37 3.10
CA ALA A 396 -5.98 9.58 2.05
C ALA A 396 -6.58 10.98 2.09
N ASN A 397 -6.94 11.48 3.28
CA ASN A 397 -7.51 12.82 3.44
C ASN A 397 -6.48 13.93 3.17
N ARG A 398 -5.19 13.72 3.52
CA ARG A 398 -4.12 14.68 3.20
C ARG A 398 -3.87 14.77 1.70
N VAL A 399 -3.84 13.63 1.01
CA VAL A 399 -3.73 13.58 -0.46
C VAL A 399 -4.97 14.18 -1.10
N ASP A 400 -6.18 13.87 -0.63
CA ASP A 400 -7.42 14.43 -1.17
C ASP A 400 -7.44 15.96 -1.05
N GLY A 401 -7.01 16.53 0.08
CA GLY A 401 -6.86 17.98 0.20
C GLY A 401 -5.90 18.59 -0.84
N ARG A 402 -4.79 17.91 -1.19
CA ARG A 402 -3.88 18.35 -2.27
C ARG A 402 -4.53 18.20 -3.64
N TYR A 403 -5.26 17.11 -3.84
CA TYR A 403 -6.01 16.83 -5.06
C TYR A 403 -7.06 17.92 -5.35
N GLN A 404 -7.89 18.27 -4.36
CA GLN A 404 -8.88 19.35 -4.50
C GLN A 404 -8.23 20.70 -4.79
N ARG A 405 -7.11 21.03 -4.12
CA ARG A 405 -6.35 22.27 -4.41
C ARG A 405 -5.76 22.28 -5.82
N CYS A 406 -5.36 21.14 -6.35
CA CYS A 406 -4.91 21.04 -7.73
C CYS A 406 -6.06 21.24 -8.71
N LEU A 407 -7.22 20.60 -8.48
CA LEU A 407 -8.41 20.76 -9.31
C LEU A 407 -8.90 22.22 -9.34
N ALA A 408 -8.77 22.95 -8.23
CA ALA A 408 -9.12 24.36 -8.15
C ALA A 408 -8.25 25.29 -9.04
N ARG A 409 -7.16 24.78 -9.63
CA ARG A 409 -6.30 25.52 -10.58
C ARG A 409 -6.65 25.24 -12.04
N GLN A 410 -7.62 24.37 -12.32
CA GLN A 410 -8.03 24.00 -13.67
C GLN A 410 -8.48 25.21 -14.50
#